data_AF-A0A443QH87-F1
#
_entry.id   AF-A0A443QH87-F1
#
_cell.length_a   1.000
_cell.length_b   1.000
_cell.length_c   1.000
_cell.angle_alpha   90.00
_cell.angle_beta   90.00
_cell.angle_gamma   90.00
#
_symmetry.space_group_name_H-M   'P 1'
#
loop_
_entity.id
_entity.type
_entity.pdbx_description
1 polymer ?
#
loop_
_entity_poly.entity_id
_entity_poly.type
_entity_poly.pdbx_seq_one_letter_code
_entity_poly.pdbx_strand_id
1 'polypeptide(L)'
;MSASSSAKELNVENASRGVWLVKVPKYISSRWERAPPLSEVGRLKITKGPGGKPEILFDLSDDLVAMKDAQNSSGSTSKDQPVIPKAHRFTISDISNQHLALDKAVVNYKPIAAHKADIEFEQRRKAEGKKSREDKDKVMDVLFAAFEKHQYYNIKDLERITKQPIPYLKEILKEICIYNAKNPHKNMWELKPEYRHYTASDKS
;
A
#
# COMPACT_ATOMS: atom_id res chain seq x y z
N MET A 1 16.52 -4.60 30.83
CA MET A 1 17.18 -5.42 29.80
C MET A 1 16.12 -6.17 29.01
N SER A 2 16.23 -6.13 27.68
CA SER A 2 15.52 -6.87 26.61
C SER A 2 13.99 -6.98 26.63
N ALA A 3 13.35 -6.14 25.80
CA ALA A 3 12.02 -6.39 25.26
C ALA A 3 12.12 -7.22 23.96
N SER A 4 11.60 -8.44 24.03
CA SER A 4 11.09 -9.34 22.97
C SER A 4 11.59 -9.16 21.52
N SER A 5 12.58 -9.96 21.15
CA SER A 5 13.05 -10.20 19.76
C SER A 5 12.16 -11.18 18.97
N SER A 6 11.08 -11.71 19.57
CA SER A 6 10.32 -12.83 19.02
C SER A 6 9.41 -12.48 17.83
N ALA A 7 9.00 -11.21 17.68
CA ALA A 7 8.05 -10.79 16.64
C ALA A 7 8.58 -10.88 15.19
N LYS A 8 9.89 -11.13 15.00
CA LYS A 8 10.53 -11.23 13.67
C LYS A 8 11.05 -12.63 13.36
N GLU A 9 10.80 -13.60 14.23
CA GLU A 9 11.29 -14.97 14.06
C GLU A 9 10.27 -15.82 13.30
N LEU A 10 10.74 -16.56 12.29
CA LEU A 10 9.91 -17.45 11.48
C LEU A 10 9.91 -18.84 12.10
N ASN A 11 8.75 -19.35 12.52
CA ASN A 11 8.62 -20.74 12.94
C ASN A 11 8.76 -21.68 11.72
N VAL A 12 9.75 -22.58 11.80
CA VAL A 12 10.09 -23.55 10.75
C VAL A 12 9.84 -25.00 11.16
N GLU A 13 9.13 -25.25 12.26
CA GLU A 13 8.91 -26.61 12.81
C GLU A 13 8.25 -27.56 11.80
N ASN A 14 7.40 -27.03 10.92
CA ASN A 14 6.69 -27.79 9.90
C ASN A 14 7.28 -27.64 8.49
N ALA A 15 8.51 -27.12 8.35
CA ALA A 15 9.09 -26.85 7.04
C ALA A 15 9.27 -28.11 6.17
N SER A 16 9.44 -29.28 6.79
CA SER A 16 9.55 -30.57 6.11
C SER A 16 8.19 -31.19 5.75
N ARG A 17 7.07 -30.59 6.18
CA ARG A 17 5.73 -31.14 5.95
C ARG A 17 5.34 -30.98 4.48
N GLY A 18 5.20 -32.11 3.78
CA GLY A 18 4.62 -32.14 2.44
C GLY A 18 3.17 -31.65 2.47
N VAL A 19 2.85 -30.75 1.53
CA VAL A 19 1.48 -30.23 1.32
C VAL A 19 1.08 -30.41 -0.13
N TRP A 20 -0.22 -30.57 -0.37
CA TRP A 20 -0.76 -30.65 -1.72
C TRP A 20 -1.39 -29.32 -2.10
N LEU A 21 -1.06 -28.85 -3.31
CA LEU A 21 -1.70 -27.70 -3.91
C LEU A 21 -2.71 -28.20 -4.96
N VAL A 22 -3.97 -27.80 -4.81
CA VAL A 22 -5.04 -28.17 -5.73
C VAL A 22 -5.64 -26.90 -6.31
N LYS A 23 -5.67 -26.82 -7.65
CA LYS A 23 -6.37 -25.75 -8.36
C LYS A 23 -7.86 -26.10 -8.46
N VAL A 24 -8.71 -25.28 -7.84
CA VAL A 24 -10.16 -25.52 -7.76
C VAL A 24 -10.91 -24.57 -8.71
N PRO A 25 -11.79 -25.08 -9.60
CA PRO A 25 -12.67 -24.23 -10.42
C PRO A 25 -13.60 -23.34 -9.60
N LYS A 26 -13.94 -22.17 -10.15
CA LYS A 26 -14.75 -21.15 -9.45
C LYS A 26 -16.11 -21.66 -8.99
N TYR A 27 -16.78 -22.51 -9.77
CA TYR A 27 -18.09 -23.06 -9.38
C TYR A 27 -18.03 -23.94 -8.13
N ILE A 28 -16.91 -24.60 -7.86
CA ILE A 28 -16.70 -25.40 -6.64
C ILE A 28 -16.35 -24.48 -5.47
N SER A 29 -15.41 -23.55 -5.68
CA SER A 29 -14.95 -22.64 -4.61
C SER A 29 -16.10 -21.81 -4.05
N SER A 30 -16.98 -21.28 -4.93
CA SER A 30 -18.14 -20.49 -4.50
C SER A 30 -19.13 -21.29 -3.63
N ARG A 31 -19.20 -22.62 -3.81
CA ARG A 31 -20.05 -23.49 -2.99
C ARG A 31 -19.39 -23.81 -1.66
N TRP A 32 -18.08 -24.06 -1.64
CA TRP A 32 -17.32 -24.24 -0.39
C TRP A 32 -17.37 -23.01 0.51
N GLU A 33 -17.30 -21.81 -0.06
CA GLU A 33 -17.41 -20.55 0.69
C GLU A 33 -18.79 -20.36 1.34
N ARG A 34 -19.84 -20.95 0.78
CA ARG A 34 -21.21 -20.91 1.30
C ARG A 34 -21.54 -22.08 2.24
N ALA A 35 -20.71 -23.11 2.25
CA ALA A 35 -20.90 -24.27 3.10
C ALA A 35 -20.78 -23.85 4.58
N PRO A 36 -21.59 -24.41 5.49
CA PRO A 36 -21.44 -24.15 6.91
C PRO A 36 -20.02 -24.46 7.41
N PRO A 37 -19.49 -23.71 8.39
CA PRO A 37 -18.20 -24.05 8.98
C PRO A 37 -18.16 -25.49 9.46
N LEU A 38 -17.05 -26.17 9.24
CA LEU A 38 -16.83 -27.58 9.63
C LEU A 38 -17.75 -28.60 8.92
N SER A 39 -18.47 -28.23 7.86
CA SER A 39 -19.24 -29.19 7.05
C SER A 39 -18.33 -30.03 6.14
N GLU A 40 -18.71 -31.29 5.90
CA GLU A 40 -18.08 -32.13 4.88
C GLU A 40 -18.39 -31.60 3.48
N VAL A 41 -17.35 -31.25 2.71
CA VAL A 41 -17.51 -30.72 1.34
C VAL A 41 -17.42 -31.80 0.25
N GLY A 42 -17.02 -33.01 0.60
CA GLY A 42 -16.84 -34.11 -0.34
C GLY A 42 -15.79 -35.13 0.11
N ARG A 43 -15.57 -36.12 -0.74
CA ARG A 43 -14.66 -37.25 -0.48
C ARG A 43 -13.61 -37.36 -1.56
N LEU A 44 -12.35 -37.43 -1.13
CA LEU A 44 -11.22 -37.68 -2.00
C LEU A 44 -10.90 -39.17 -2.01
N LYS A 45 -10.86 -39.76 -3.21
CA LYS A 45 -10.51 -41.15 -3.44
C LYS A 45 -9.22 -41.21 -4.26
N ILE A 46 -8.24 -41.95 -3.75
CA ILE A 46 -6.95 -42.16 -4.41
C ILE A 46 -6.84 -43.65 -4.70
N THR A 47 -6.75 -44.01 -5.97
CA THR A 47 -6.62 -45.40 -6.43
C THR A 47 -5.35 -45.57 -7.26
N LYS A 48 -4.83 -46.79 -7.32
CA LYS A 48 -3.77 -47.14 -8.25
C LYS A 48 -4.42 -47.43 -9.61
N GLY A 49 -4.27 -46.49 -10.55
CA GLY A 49 -4.74 -46.64 -11.91
C GLY A 49 -3.89 -47.63 -12.73
N PRO A 50 -4.31 -47.91 -13.98
CA PRO A 50 -3.58 -48.81 -14.86
C PRO A 50 -2.16 -48.30 -15.12
N GLY A 51 -1.17 -49.20 -14.99
CA GLY A 51 0.25 -48.85 -15.11
C GLY A 51 0.86 -48.22 -13.85
N GLY A 52 0.22 -48.36 -12.68
CA GLY A 52 0.76 -47.91 -11.39
C GLY A 52 0.68 -46.40 -11.15
N LYS A 53 0.11 -45.64 -12.10
CA LYS A 53 -0.11 -44.21 -11.96
C LYS A 53 -1.25 -43.96 -10.96
N PRO A 54 -1.10 -43.04 -10.01
CA PRO A 54 -2.19 -42.69 -9.11
C PRO A 54 -3.34 -42.02 -9.89
N GLU A 55 -4.55 -42.48 -9.64
CA GLU A 55 -5.79 -41.86 -10.09
C GLU A 55 -6.47 -41.22 -8.88
N ILE A 56 -6.78 -39.94 -8.99
CA ILE A 56 -7.34 -39.15 -7.90
C ILE A 56 -8.69 -38.61 -8.34
N LEU A 57 -9.74 -38.97 -7.60
CA LEU A 57 -11.10 -38.55 -7.83
C LEU A 57 -11.64 -37.84 -6.60
N PHE A 58 -12.35 -36.74 -6.80
CA PHE A 58 -13.02 -35.99 -5.75
C PHE A 58 -14.52 -35.94 -6.03
N ASP A 59 -15.30 -36.50 -5.12
CA ASP A 59 -16.75 -36.46 -5.17
C ASP A 59 -17.28 -35.37 -4.25
N LEU A 60 -18.05 -34.43 -4.79
CA LEU A 60 -18.74 -33.42 -3.99
C LEU A 60 -19.82 -34.06 -3.11
N SER A 61 -20.00 -33.53 -1.90
CA SER A 61 -21.13 -33.88 -1.04
C SER A 61 -22.45 -33.54 -1.73
N ASP A 62 -23.48 -34.36 -1.51
CA ASP A 62 -24.81 -34.17 -2.12
C ASP A 62 -25.43 -32.81 -1.78
N ASP A 63 -25.21 -32.32 -0.55
CA ASP A 63 -25.67 -31.01 -0.10
C ASP A 63 -25.13 -29.87 -0.98
N LEU A 64 -23.83 -29.92 -1.28
CA LEU A 64 -23.19 -28.94 -2.16
C LEU A 64 -23.60 -29.07 -3.62
N VAL A 65 -23.90 -30.28 -4.11
CA VAL A 65 -24.43 -30.48 -5.47
C VAL A 65 -25.82 -29.85 -5.60
N ALA A 66 -26.66 -30.02 -4.59
CA ALA A 66 -28.01 -29.48 -4.52
C ALA A 66 -28.07 -27.95 -4.30
N MET A 67 -26.96 -27.30 -3.91
CA MET A 67 -26.93 -25.85 -3.76
C MET A 67 -27.15 -25.15 -5.09
N LYS A 68 -28.18 -24.29 -5.14
CA LYS A 68 -28.41 -23.39 -6.28
C LYS A 68 -27.42 -22.22 -6.24
N ASP A 69 -26.94 -21.82 -7.41
CA ASP A 69 -26.10 -20.63 -7.58
C ASP A 69 -26.97 -19.37 -7.46
N ALA A 70 -26.46 -18.34 -6.78
CA ALA A 70 -27.22 -17.12 -6.46
C ALA A 70 -27.70 -16.33 -7.69
N GLN A 71 -27.12 -16.58 -8.88
CA GLN A 71 -27.42 -15.86 -10.12
C GLN A 71 -28.66 -16.37 -10.87
N ASN A 72 -29.22 -17.54 -10.53
CA ASN A 72 -30.42 -18.11 -11.20
C ASN A 72 -31.63 -18.17 -10.26
N SER A 73 -31.91 -17.07 -9.56
CA SER A 73 -33.09 -16.91 -8.71
C SER A 73 -34.24 -16.16 -9.41
N SER A 74 -34.51 -16.51 -10.66
CA SER A 74 -35.78 -16.16 -11.34
C SER A 74 -36.38 -17.44 -11.90
N GLY A 75 -37.57 -17.78 -11.41
CA GLY A 75 -38.13 -19.13 -11.43
C GLY A 75 -38.28 -19.77 -12.80
N SER A 76 -37.96 -21.06 -12.87
CA SER A 76 -38.78 -22.02 -13.60
C SER A 76 -38.57 -23.42 -13.02
N THR A 77 -39.67 -24.11 -12.74
CA THR A 77 -39.69 -25.56 -12.67
C THR A 77 -39.41 -26.09 -14.08
N SER A 78 -38.15 -26.36 -14.40
CA SER A 78 -37.78 -27.02 -15.66
C SER A 78 -36.70 -28.07 -15.38
N LYS A 79 -36.88 -29.24 -15.97
CA LYS A 79 -36.07 -30.46 -15.77
C LYS A 79 -34.63 -30.38 -16.33
N ASP A 80 -34.16 -29.20 -16.76
CA ASP A 80 -32.89 -29.01 -17.46
C ASP A 80 -32.05 -27.87 -16.83
N GLN A 81 -31.87 -27.88 -15.51
CA GLN A 81 -30.84 -27.05 -14.87
C GLN A 81 -29.47 -27.73 -15.07
N PRO A 82 -28.39 -27.02 -15.46
CA PRO A 82 -27.07 -27.63 -15.63
C PRO A 82 -26.59 -28.17 -14.28
N VAL A 83 -26.75 -29.48 -14.10
CA VAL A 83 -26.31 -30.20 -12.90
C VAL A 83 -24.79 -30.19 -12.92
N ILE A 84 -24.18 -29.55 -11.92
CA ILE A 84 -22.73 -29.63 -11.79
C ILE A 84 -22.31 -31.09 -11.59
N PRO A 85 -21.20 -31.55 -12.19
CA PRO A 85 -20.74 -32.90 -11.98
C PRO A 85 -20.50 -33.18 -10.49
N LYS A 86 -20.93 -34.35 -10.00
CA LYS A 86 -20.59 -34.79 -8.64
C LYS A 86 -19.11 -35.16 -8.53
N ALA A 87 -18.60 -35.87 -9.54
CA ALA A 87 -17.25 -36.42 -9.57
C ALA A 87 -16.28 -35.54 -10.36
N HIS A 88 -15.09 -35.30 -9.80
CA HIS A 88 -14.03 -34.49 -10.39
C HIS A 88 -12.71 -35.24 -10.38
N ARG A 89 -12.14 -35.50 -11.55
CA ARG A 89 -10.83 -36.15 -11.67
C ARG A 89 -9.71 -35.11 -11.57
N PHE A 90 -8.74 -35.37 -10.72
CA PHE A 90 -7.55 -34.53 -10.59
C PHE A 90 -6.48 -35.03 -11.55
N THR A 91 -5.86 -34.10 -12.26
CA THR A 91 -4.67 -34.36 -13.08
C THR A 91 -3.44 -33.90 -12.33
N ILE A 92 -2.51 -34.80 -12.07
CA ILE A 92 -1.22 -34.46 -11.46
C ILE A 92 -0.38 -33.74 -12.51
N SER A 93 0.04 -32.52 -12.21
CA SER A 93 1.01 -31.79 -13.02
C SER A 93 2.35 -31.87 -12.33
N ASP A 94 3.37 -32.36 -13.03
CA ASP A 94 4.75 -32.29 -12.55
C ASP A 94 5.20 -30.84 -12.67
N ILE A 95 5.10 -30.09 -11.56
CA ILE A 95 5.55 -28.70 -11.51
C ILE A 95 7.07 -28.72 -11.27
N SER A 96 7.84 -28.97 -12.33
CA SER A 96 9.29 -28.81 -12.31
C SER A 96 9.61 -27.32 -12.16
N ASN A 97 10.17 -26.93 -11.01
CA ASN A 97 10.61 -25.56 -10.62
C ASN A 97 9.61 -24.67 -9.86
N GLN A 98 8.81 -25.21 -8.95
CA GLN A 98 8.28 -24.38 -7.86
C GLN A 98 9.32 -24.27 -6.72
N HIS A 99 10.11 -23.19 -6.71
CA HIS A 99 10.56 -22.61 -5.44
C HIS A 99 9.38 -21.78 -4.92
N LEU A 100 8.62 -22.30 -3.96
CA LEU A 100 7.51 -21.56 -3.36
C LEU A 100 7.70 -21.41 -1.85
N ALA A 101 8.40 -20.32 -1.52
CA ALA A 101 8.18 -19.58 -0.29
C ALA A 101 6.71 -19.10 -0.24
N LEU A 102 6.17 -18.95 0.97
CA LEU A 102 4.81 -18.50 1.33
C LEU A 102 4.04 -17.73 0.22
N ASP A 103 3.09 -18.39 -0.42
CA ASP A 103 2.31 -17.83 -1.54
C ASP A 103 0.94 -17.24 -1.15
N LYS A 104 0.74 -17.02 0.16
CA LYS A 104 -0.31 -16.12 0.66
C LYS A 104 0.25 -15.31 1.81
N ALA A 105 0.53 -14.04 1.55
CA ALA A 105 0.42 -13.06 2.61
C ALA A 105 -1.00 -13.20 3.17
N VAL A 106 -1.15 -13.43 4.47
CA VAL A 106 -2.42 -13.18 5.15
C VAL A 106 -2.63 -11.68 5.06
N VAL A 107 -3.21 -11.23 3.95
CA VAL A 107 -3.59 -9.85 3.79
C VAL A 107 -4.85 -9.71 4.63
N ASN A 108 -4.64 -9.41 5.90
CA ASN A 108 -5.67 -8.98 6.83
C ASN A 108 -6.13 -7.56 6.44
N TYR A 109 -6.53 -7.37 5.17
CA TYR A 109 -6.99 -6.10 4.66
C TYR A 109 -8.49 -6.03 4.87
N LYS A 110 -8.89 -5.42 5.97
CA LYS A 110 -10.21 -4.81 6.06
C LYS A 110 -10.22 -3.69 5.02
N PRO A 111 -11.16 -3.64 4.06
CA PRO A 111 -11.22 -2.54 3.11
C PRO A 111 -11.34 -1.23 3.90
N ILE A 112 -10.26 -0.45 3.90
CA ILE A 112 -10.22 0.86 4.55
C ILE A 112 -10.62 1.87 3.46
N ALA A 113 -11.62 2.70 3.76
CA ALA A 113 -12.16 3.69 2.82
C ALA A 113 -11.11 4.70 2.31
N ALA A 114 -10.02 4.91 3.07
CA ALA A 114 -8.87 5.71 2.67
C ALA A 114 -7.59 5.04 3.18
N HIS A 115 -6.59 4.91 2.31
CA HIS A 115 -5.31 4.36 2.69
C HIS A 115 -4.59 5.31 3.67
N LYS A 116 -3.75 4.80 4.59
CA LYS A 116 -3.05 5.64 5.58
C LYS A 116 -2.27 6.78 4.93
N ALA A 117 -1.67 6.53 3.76
CA ALA A 117 -0.95 7.56 3.01
C ALA A 117 -1.90 8.65 2.46
N ASP A 118 -3.13 8.30 2.10
CA ASP A 118 -4.13 9.27 1.61
C ASP A 118 -4.61 10.14 2.78
N ILE A 119 -4.85 9.54 3.94
CA ILE A 119 -5.24 10.26 5.16
C ILE A 119 -4.13 11.23 5.59
N GLU A 120 -2.87 10.77 5.60
CA GLU A 120 -1.72 11.62 5.95
C GLU A 120 -1.52 12.74 4.93
N PHE A 121 -1.70 12.46 3.64
CA PHE A 121 -1.61 13.47 2.59
C PHE A 121 -2.71 14.52 2.71
N GLU A 122 -3.97 14.11 2.95
CA GLU A 122 -5.06 15.04 3.20
C GLU A 122 -4.86 15.86 4.47
N GLN A 123 -4.36 15.25 5.54
CA GLN A 123 -4.02 15.96 6.77
C GLN A 123 -2.88 16.96 6.54
N ARG A 124 -1.82 16.57 5.83
CA ARG A 124 -0.72 17.49 5.47
C ARG A 124 -1.25 18.65 4.62
N ARG A 125 -2.05 18.36 3.60
CA ARG A 125 -2.65 19.38 2.72
C ARG A 125 -3.61 20.31 3.47
N LYS A 126 -4.35 19.80 4.47
CA LYS A 126 -5.25 20.59 5.33
C LYS A 126 -4.47 21.43 6.35
N ALA A 127 -3.39 20.89 6.92
CA ALA A 127 -2.54 21.56 7.91
C ALA A 127 -1.63 22.63 7.29
N GLU A 128 -1.14 22.41 6.06
CA GLU A 128 -0.35 23.40 5.34
C GLU A 128 -1.17 24.62 4.91
N GLY A 129 -2.51 24.48 4.83
CA GLY A 129 -3.41 25.56 4.46
C GLY A 129 -3.15 26.09 3.05
N LYS A 130 -4.01 26.98 2.56
CA LYS A 130 -3.66 27.80 1.40
C LYS A 130 -2.65 28.83 1.90
N LYS A 131 -1.40 28.77 1.42
CA LYS A 131 -0.35 29.76 1.70
C LYS A 131 -0.87 31.17 1.34
N SER A 132 -1.46 31.86 2.31
CA SER A 132 -1.87 33.26 2.17
C SER A 132 -0.62 34.12 2.22
N ARG A 133 -0.60 35.20 1.43
CA ARG A 133 0.47 36.19 1.51
C ARG A 133 0.44 36.81 2.90
N GLU A 134 1.55 36.71 3.63
CA GLU A 134 1.76 37.42 4.88
C GLU A 134 2.33 38.83 4.61
N ASP A 135 2.33 39.68 5.64
CA ASP A 135 2.88 41.04 5.56
C ASP A 135 4.38 41.00 5.24
N LYS A 136 4.82 41.91 4.37
CA LYS A 136 6.21 41.98 3.88
C LYS A 136 7.23 42.03 5.02
N ASP A 137 6.97 42.83 6.05
CA ASP A 137 7.87 43.03 7.19
C ASP A 137 8.04 41.75 8.02
N LYS A 138 6.95 41.00 8.25
CA LYS A 138 7.00 39.71 8.95
C LYS A 138 7.81 38.67 8.17
N VAL A 139 7.64 38.64 6.85
CA VAL A 139 8.41 37.73 5.98
C VAL A 139 9.89 38.10 6.00
N MET A 140 10.23 39.40 6.03
CA MET A 140 11.61 39.87 6.17
C MET A 140 12.23 39.43 7.50
N ASP A 141 11.54 39.58 8.63
CA ASP A 141 12.02 39.13 9.94
C ASP A 141 12.36 37.63 9.95
N VAL A 142 11.47 36.80 9.38
CA VAL A 142 11.69 35.35 9.27
C VAL A 142 12.88 35.03 8.36
N LEU A 143 13.05 35.78 7.26
CA LEU A 143 14.18 35.62 6.36
C LEU A 143 15.50 35.97 7.05
N PHE A 144 15.56 37.08 7.79
CA PHE A 144 16.76 37.46 8.53
C PHE A 144 17.12 36.41 9.59
N ALA A 145 16.15 35.91 10.35
CA ALA A 145 16.37 34.82 11.30
C ALA A 145 16.83 33.51 10.63
N ALA A 146 16.41 33.25 9.39
CA ALA A 146 16.90 32.11 8.62
C ALA A 146 18.38 32.31 8.22
N PHE A 147 18.71 33.49 7.69
CA PHE A 147 20.06 33.84 7.21
C PHE A 147 21.10 33.97 8.33
N GLU A 148 20.66 34.22 9.57
CA GLU A 148 21.52 34.13 10.76
C GLU A 148 22.07 32.71 10.96
N LYS A 149 21.30 31.67 10.60
CA LYS A 149 21.72 30.27 10.72
C LYS A 149 22.59 29.79 9.56
N HIS A 150 22.29 30.24 8.34
CA HIS A 150 23.06 29.90 7.15
C HIS A 150 23.15 31.08 6.20
N GLN A 151 24.36 31.37 5.72
CA GLN A 151 24.61 32.49 4.82
C GLN A 151 23.95 32.34 3.44
N TYR A 152 23.72 31.10 3.01
CA TYR A 152 23.21 30.78 1.68
C TYR A 152 22.00 29.86 1.77
N TYR A 153 20.92 30.18 1.07
CA TYR A 153 19.75 29.31 0.96
C TYR A 153 19.27 29.12 -0.47
N ASN A 154 18.71 27.95 -0.77
CA ASN A 154 17.97 27.73 -2.01
C ASN A 154 16.56 28.34 -1.89
N ILE A 155 15.98 28.80 -3.01
CA ILE A 155 14.61 29.30 -3.06
C ILE A 155 13.59 28.30 -2.49
N LYS A 156 13.83 26.99 -2.68
CA LYS A 156 12.95 25.94 -2.15
C LYS A 156 13.00 25.84 -0.62
N ASP A 157 14.13 26.12 -0.01
CA ASP A 157 14.29 26.07 1.44
C ASP A 157 13.64 27.30 2.08
N LEU A 158 13.83 28.47 1.47
CA LEU A 158 13.16 29.71 1.88
C LEU A 158 11.63 29.60 1.75
N GLU A 159 11.13 28.93 0.72
CA GLU A 159 9.70 28.64 0.55
C GLU A 159 9.15 27.74 1.68
N ARG A 160 9.95 26.78 2.16
CA ARG A 160 9.57 25.88 3.26
C ARG A 160 9.59 26.59 4.61
N ILE A 161 10.57 27.46 4.84
CA ILE A 161 10.73 28.22 6.09
C ILE A 161 9.64 29.28 6.21
N THR A 162 9.47 30.10 5.17
CA THR A 162 8.52 31.24 5.18
C THR A 162 7.09 30.82 4.87
N LYS A 163 6.88 29.65 4.27
CA LYS A 163 5.60 29.18 3.75
C LYS A 163 4.92 30.17 2.79
N GLN A 164 5.68 31.05 2.16
CA GLN A 164 5.17 32.03 1.19
C GLN A 164 5.22 31.50 -0.25
N PRO A 165 4.34 31.95 -1.15
CA PRO A 165 4.38 31.57 -2.55
C PRO A 165 5.64 32.11 -3.25
N ILE A 166 6.30 31.28 -4.07
CA ILE A 166 7.57 31.60 -4.76
C ILE A 166 7.56 32.96 -5.50
N PRO A 167 6.50 33.35 -6.23
CA PRO A 167 6.48 34.66 -6.91
C PRO A 167 6.64 35.83 -5.94
N TYR A 168 5.91 35.80 -4.82
CA TYR A 168 5.96 36.85 -3.79
C TYR A 168 7.31 36.86 -3.07
N LEU A 169 7.82 35.67 -2.74
CA LEU A 169 9.12 35.54 -2.12
C LEU A 169 10.26 36.07 -3.02
N LYS A 170 10.17 35.88 -4.33
CA LYS A 170 11.14 36.43 -5.29
C LYS A 170 11.09 37.96 -5.38
N GLU A 171 9.94 38.59 -5.17
CA GLU A 171 9.84 40.06 -5.12
C GLU A 171 10.64 40.59 -3.93
N ILE A 172 10.41 40.02 -2.74
CA ILE A 172 11.12 40.40 -1.51
C ILE A 172 12.62 40.10 -1.64
N LEU A 173 13.00 38.90 -2.09
CA LEU A 173 14.41 38.52 -2.24
C LEU A 173 15.17 39.39 -3.25
N LYS A 174 14.52 39.94 -4.28
CA LYS A 174 15.18 40.87 -5.21
C LYS A 174 15.54 42.20 -4.54
N GLU A 175 14.80 42.61 -3.51
CA GLU A 175 15.08 43.85 -2.79
C GLU A 175 16.24 43.68 -1.80
N ILE A 176 16.23 42.60 -1.02
CA ILE A 176 17.15 42.41 0.13
C ILE A 176 18.28 41.40 -0.09
N CYS A 177 18.17 40.52 -1.10
CA CYS A 177 19.14 39.45 -1.36
C CYS A 177 19.83 39.59 -2.72
N ILE A 178 20.93 38.85 -2.88
CA ILE A 178 21.69 38.66 -4.11
C ILE A 178 21.48 37.22 -4.57
N TYR A 179 21.20 37.05 -5.86
CA TYR A 179 21.11 35.73 -6.49
C TYR A 179 22.48 35.30 -7.00
N ASN A 180 23.02 34.20 -6.47
CA ASN A 180 24.29 33.66 -6.92
C ASN A 180 24.10 32.70 -8.11
N ALA A 181 24.54 33.12 -9.30
CA ALA A 181 24.47 32.31 -10.51
C ALA A 181 25.74 31.44 -10.76
N LYS A 182 26.78 31.59 -9.93
CA LYS A 182 28.09 30.94 -10.12
C LYS A 182 28.31 29.85 -9.07
N ASN A 183 29.06 28.81 -9.46
CA ASN A 183 29.56 27.82 -8.50
C ASN A 183 30.56 28.50 -7.53
N PRO A 184 30.65 28.11 -6.26
CA PRO A 184 30.08 26.91 -5.61
C PRO A 184 28.63 27.03 -5.11
N HIS A 185 28.04 28.22 -5.06
CA HIS A 185 26.69 28.45 -4.50
C HIS A 185 25.64 28.76 -5.58
N LYS A 186 25.70 28.05 -6.71
CA LYS A 186 24.83 28.28 -7.85
C LYS A 186 23.36 28.08 -7.47
N ASN A 187 22.52 29.03 -7.86
CA ASN A 187 21.08 29.10 -7.56
C ASN A 187 20.75 29.32 -6.07
N MET A 188 21.70 29.81 -5.28
CA MET A 188 21.46 30.20 -3.88
C MET A 188 21.27 31.71 -3.75
N TRP A 189 20.49 32.11 -2.76
CA TRP A 189 20.31 33.49 -2.32
C TRP A 189 21.17 33.74 -1.09
N GLU A 190 21.76 34.93 -1.03
CA GLU A 190 22.42 35.46 0.15
C GLU A 190 21.92 36.88 0.43
N LEU A 191 21.89 37.33 1.68
CA LEU A 191 21.57 38.72 1.99
C LEU A 191 22.58 39.67 1.33
N LYS A 192 22.14 40.86 0.92
CA LYS A 192 23.10 41.91 0.55
C LYS A 192 23.94 42.27 1.78
N PRO A 193 25.22 42.67 1.60
CA PRO A 193 26.07 43.12 2.71
C PRO A 193 25.44 44.26 3.53
N GLU A 194 24.66 45.12 2.88
CA GLU A 194 23.91 46.22 3.49
C GLU A 194 22.91 45.74 4.56
N TYR A 195 22.34 44.54 4.39
CA TYR A 195 21.38 43.96 5.32
C TYR A 195 21.98 42.89 6.24
N ARG A 196 23.30 42.60 6.15
CA ARG A 196 23.98 41.67 7.08
C ARG A 196 24.11 42.25 8.49
N HIS A 197 24.01 43.57 8.63
CA HIS A 197 24.10 44.28 9.91
C HIS A 197 22.78 44.98 10.25
N TYR A 198 21.67 44.24 10.25
CA TYR A 198 20.45 44.74 10.88
C TYR A 198 20.58 44.66 12.41
N THR A 199 21.56 45.36 12.97
CA THR A 199 21.59 45.64 14.40
C THR A 199 20.54 46.69 14.68
N ALA A 200 19.31 46.25 14.94
CA ALA A 200 18.31 46.87 15.81
C ALA A 200 18.39 48.41 15.98
N SER A 201 18.50 49.19 14.91
CA SER A 201 18.63 50.65 14.97
C SER A 201 17.31 51.35 14.67
N ASP A 202 16.18 50.68 14.88
CA ASP A 202 14.85 51.26 14.73
C ASP A 202 13.79 50.56 15.61
N LYS A 203 14.13 50.37 16.89
CA LYS A 203 13.13 50.26 17.96
C LYS A 203 13.41 51.40 18.94
N SER A 204 12.87 52.58 18.62
CA SER A 204 12.76 53.70 19.55
C SER A 204 11.30 53.99 19.85
#